data_AF-A0A358SR60-F1
#
_entry.id   AF-A0A358SR60-F1
#
_cell.length_a   1.000
_cell.length_b   1.000
_cell.length_c   1.000
_cell.angle_alpha   90.00
_cell.angle_beta   90.00
_cell.angle_gamma   90.00
#
_symmetry.space_group_name_H-M   'P 1'
#
loop_
_entity.id
_entity.type
_entity.pdbx_description
1 polymer ?
#
loop_
_entity_poly.entity_id
_entity_poly.type
_entity_poly.pdbx_seq_one_letter_code
_entity_poly.pdbx_strand_id
1 'polypeptide(L)'
;RAAGDRAGPRLPHQHNSAQRLRAVWNELAVPTSLVQAVADLGGPVLLVDDRIETGWTMTVAAKLLREAGAPAVLPLALAVTA
;
A
#
# COMPACT_ATOMS: atom_id res chain seq x y z
N ARG A 1 -39.96 10.18 32.04
CA ARG A 1 -40.12 11.36 31.16
C ARG A 1 -38.73 11.93 30.89
N ALA A 2 -38.23 11.72 29.64
CA ALA A 2 -37.07 12.30 28.92
C ALA A 2 -35.75 12.59 29.68
N ALA A 3 -34.54 12.29 29.17
CA ALA A 3 -34.04 12.05 27.82
C ALA A 3 -32.81 11.10 27.93
N GLY A 4 -32.58 10.10 27.10
CA GLY A 4 -32.67 10.11 25.65
C GLY A 4 -31.25 10.26 25.08
N ASP A 5 -30.40 9.27 25.37
CA ASP A 5 -29.04 9.14 24.84
C ASP A 5 -29.11 9.02 23.31
N ARG A 6 -28.88 10.13 22.61
CA ARG A 6 -28.77 10.15 21.14
C ARG A 6 -27.30 10.22 20.75
N ALA A 7 -26.58 9.14 20.97
CA ALA A 7 -25.46 8.83 20.11
C ALA A 7 -26.03 8.50 18.72
N GLY A 8 -26.09 9.50 17.84
CA GLY A 8 -26.40 9.28 16.42
C GLY A 8 -25.45 8.24 15.83
N PRO A 9 -25.82 7.57 14.71
CA PRO A 9 -24.93 6.61 14.07
C PRO A 9 -23.60 7.31 13.79
N ARG A 10 -22.51 6.79 14.36
CA ARG A 10 -21.16 7.18 13.98
C ARG A 10 -21.04 6.87 12.50
N LEU A 11 -21.16 7.90 11.66
CA LEU A 11 -20.90 7.77 10.23
C LEU A 11 -19.51 7.13 10.10
N PRO A 12 -19.35 6.07 9.29
CA PRO A 12 -18.03 5.49 9.10
C PRO A 12 -17.10 6.59 8.66
N HIS A 13 -15.98 6.76 9.37
CA HIS A 13 -14.92 7.67 8.95
C HIS A 13 -14.48 7.20 7.56
N GLN A 14 -15.02 7.82 6.51
CA GLN A 14 -14.59 7.59 5.14
C GLN A 14 -13.20 8.20 5.02
N HIS A 15 -12.19 7.38 5.31
CA HIS A 15 -10.81 7.74 5.08
C HIS A 15 -10.64 7.86 3.57
N ASN A 16 -10.49 9.08 3.07
CA ASN A 16 -10.27 9.30 1.65
C ASN A 16 -8.90 8.73 1.23
N SER A 17 -8.70 8.59 -0.07
CA SER A 17 -7.46 8.11 -0.67
C SER A 17 -6.20 8.82 -0.14
N ALA A 18 -6.29 10.12 0.12
CA ALA A 18 -5.17 10.92 0.64
C ALA A 18 -4.78 10.54 2.08
N GLN A 19 -5.75 10.24 2.96
CA GLN A 19 -5.46 9.80 4.33
C GLN A 19 -4.86 8.40 4.35
N ARG A 20 -5.36 7.47 3.52
CA ARG A 20 -4.80 6.11 3.42
C ARG A 20 -3.39 6.13 2.80
N LEU A 21 -3.16 6.98 1.80
CA LEU A 21 -1.82 7.21 1.24
C LEU A 21 -0.85 7.78 2.28
N ARG A 22 -1.28 8.76 3.09
CA ARG A 22 -0.41 9.39 4.09
C ARG A 22 0.09 8.41 5.17
N ALA A 23 -0.72 7.42 5.53
CA ALA A 23 -0.30 6.37 6.46
C ALA A 23 0.80 5.48 5.85
N VAL A 24 0.63 5.07 4.59
CA VAL A 24 1.54 4.13 3.92
C VAL A 24 2.83 4.82 3.43
N TRP A 25 2.76 6.07 3.00
CA TRP A 25 3.85 6.77 2.29
C TRP A 25 5.14 6.89 3.10
N ASN A 26 5.05 6.97 4.42
CA ASN A 26 6.21 7.12 5.30
C ASN A 26 6.65 5.81 5.98
N GLU A 27 5.87 4.74 5.85
CA GLU A 27 6.15 3.47 6.53
C GLU A 27 6.88 2.47 5.64
N LEU A 28 6.66 2.50 4.32
CA LEU A 28 7.37 1.65 3.37
C LEU A 28 8.71 2.25 2.99
N ALA A 29 9.79 1.49 3.21
CA ALA A 29 11.13 1.84 2.78
C ALA A 29 11.81 0.63 2.11
N VAL A 30 12.67 0.90 1.14
CA VAL A 30 13.54 -0.09 0.50
C VAL A 30 14.94 0.08 1.09
N PRO A 31 15.45 -0.89 1.88
CA PRO A 31 16.79 -0.81 2.45
C PRO A 31 17.86 -0.69 1.35
N THR A 32 18.98 -0.02 1.65
CA THR A 32 20.05 0.23 0.67
C THR A 32 20.57 -1.06 0.02
N SER A 33 20.67 -2.16 0.77
CA SER A 33 21.06 -3.47 0.23
C SER A 33 20.09 -3.98 -0.83
N LEU A 34 18.79 -3.77 -0.62
CA LEU A 34 17.75 -4.14 -1.58
C LEU A 34 17.76 -3.22 -2.80
N VAL A 35 18.06 -1.93 -2.63
CA VAL A 35 18.23 -1.01 -3.76
C VAL A 35 19.33 -1.49 -4.70
N GLN A 36 20.51 -1.84 -4.17
CA GLN A 36 21.60 -2.36 -4.99
C GLN A 36 21.21 -3.66 -5.69
N ALA A 37 20.62 -4.60 -4.94
CA ALA A 37 20.18 -5.87 -5.51
C ALA A 37 19.16 -5.69 -6.64
N VAL A 38 18.25 -4.72 -6.52
CA VAL A 38 17.25 -4.40 -7.56
C VAL A 38 17.88 -3.73 -8.78
N ALA A 39 18.82 -2.81 -8.57
CA ALA A 39 19.53 -2.12 -9.64
C ALA A 39 20.38 -3.07 -10.51
N ASP A 40 20.90 -4.14 -9.91
CA ASP A 40 21.68 -5.17 -10.60
C ASP A 40 20.80 -6.16 -11.42
N LEU A 41 19.47 -6.09 -11.31
CA LEU A 41 18.57 -6.96 -12.06
C LEU A 41 18.47 -6.52 -13.53
N GLY A 42 18.70 -7.46 -14.45
CA GLY A 42 18.47 -7.27 -15.89
C GLY A 42 17.01 -7.45 -16.34
N GLY A 43 16.06 -7.64 -15.42
CA GLY A 43 14.69 -8.07 -15.74
C GLY A 43 13.62 -7.57 -14.76
N PRO A 44 12.34 -7.82 -15.07
CA PRO A 44 11.22 -7.36 -14.24
C PRO A 44 11.23 -7.99 -12.84
N VAL A 45 10.72 -7.24 -11.86
CA VAL A 45 10.50 -7.71 -10.48
C VAL A 45 9.05 -8.13 -10.30
N LEU A 46 8.81 -9.34 -9.80
CA LEU A 46 7.49 -9.77 -9.34
C LEU A 46 7.31 -9.32 -7.87
N LEU A 47 6.36 -8.42 -7.64
CA LEU A 47 5.99 -7.96 -6.30
C LEU A 47 4.81 -8.79 -5.81
N VAL A 48 5.02 -9.58 -4.75
CA VAL A 48 4.02 -10.47 -4.19
C VAL A 48 3.56 -9.95 -2.83
N ASP A 49 2.25 -9.92 -2.63
CA ASP A 49 1.61 -9.65 -1.34
C ASP A 49 0.55 -10.73 -1.06
N ASP A 50 0.29 -11.06 0.20
CA ASP A 50 -0.67 -12.11 0.56
C ASP A 50 -2.12 -11.65 0.35
N ARG A 51 -2.41 -10.38 0.62
CA ARG A 51 -3.74 -9.79 0.49
C ARG A 51 -3.67 -8.33 0.06
N ILE A 52 -4.59 -7.94 -0.82
CA ILE A 52 -4.80 -6.54 -1.21
C ILE A 52 -6.21 -6.07 -0.81
N GLU A 53 -6.29 -4.87 -0.24
CA GLU A 53 -7.56 -4.19 0.07
C GLU A 53 -7.72 -2.94 -0.80
N THR A 54 -6.96 -1.88 -0.52
CA THR A 54 -7.03 -0.62 -1.30
C THR A 54 -6.05 -0.54 -2.46
N GLY A 55 -5.02 -1.39 -2.43
CA GLY A 55 -3.90 -1.33 -3.35
C GLY A 55 -2.83 -0.28 -3.04
N TRP A 56 -3.01 0.61 -2.05
CA TRP A 56 -2.01 1.66 -1.77
C TRP A 56 -0.63 1.12 -1.38
N THR A 57 -0.58 0.09 -0.54
CA THR A 57 0.68 -0.61 -0.19
C THR A 57 1.38 -1.12 -1.45
N MET A 58 0.65 -1.86 -2.29
CA MET A 58 1.16 -2.42 -3.54
C MET A 58 1.65 -1.32 -4.51
N THR A 59 0.90 -0.22 -4.64
CA THR A 59 1.26 0.92 -5.49
C THR A 59 2.53 1.62 -5.00
N VAL A 60 2.64 1.91 -3.69
CA VAL A 60 3.81 2.58 -3.13
C VAL A 60 5.05 1.67 -3.19
N ALA A 61 4.91 0.39 -2.84
CA ALA A 61 6.00 -0.58 -2.97
C ALA A 61 6.49 -0.71 -4.41
N ALA A 62 5.58 -0.81 -5.39
CA ALA A 62 5.95 -0.84 -6.80
C ALA A 62 6.69 0.43 -7.24
N LYS A 63 6.23 1.62 -6.81
CA LYS A 63 6.94 2.89 -7.05
C LYS A 63 8.36 2.84 -6.49
N LEU A 64 8.55 2.44 -5.23
CA LEU A 64 9.86 2.41 -4.59
C LEU A 64 10.82 1.44 -5.31
N LEU A 65 10.33 0.29 -5.78
CA LEU A 65 11.12 -0.66 -6.57
C LEU A 65 11.50 -0.10 -7.95
N ARG A 66 10.61 0.66 -8.60
CA ARG A 66 10.93 1.40 -9.83
C ARG A 66 12.01 2.46 -9.59
N GLU A 67 11.92 3.20 -8.49
CA GLU A 67 12.95 4.18 -8.09
C GLU A 67 14.29 3.53 -7.73
N ALA A 68 14.25 2.30 -7.20
CA ALA A 68 15.42 1.49 -6.91
C ALA A 68 16.11 0.88 -8.15
N GLY A 69 15.55 1.06 -9.35
CA GLY A 69 16.17 0.61 -10.61
C GLY A 69 15.45 -0.55 -11.31
N ALA A 70 14.34 -1.06 -10.78
CA ALA A 70 13.61 -2.14 -11.44
C ALA A 70 13.11 -1.70 -12.83
N PRO A 71 13.42 -2.43 -13.92
CA PRO A 71 12.98 -2.06 -15.26
C PRO A 71 11.46 -2.20 -15.45
N ALA A 72 10.84 -3.10 -14.69
CA ALA A 72 9.39 -3.27 -14.56
C ALA A 72 9.05 -3.92 -13.20
N VAL A 73 7.83 -3.67 -12.72
CA VAL A 73 7.29 -4.31 -11.52
C VAL A 73 5.94 -4.93 -11.89
N LEU A 74 5.77 -6.21 -11.58
CA LEU A 74 4.57 -7.00 -11.84
C LEU A 74 3.89 -7.28 -10.49
N PRO A 75 2.75 -6.65 -10.17
CA PRO A 75 2.05 -6.88 -8.91
C PRO A 75 1.24 -8.19 -8.94
N LEU A 76 1.33 -8.97 -7.86
CA LEU A 76 0.52 -10.17 -7.62
C LEU A 76 0.04 -10.19 -6.17
N ALA A 77 -1.26 -10.22 -5.97
CA ALA A 77 -1.86 -10.47 -4.65
C ALA A 77 -2.45 -11.87 -4.61
N LEU A 78 -2.18 -12.63 -3.54
CA LEU A 78 -2.73 -13.98 -3.39
C LEU A 78 -4.22 -13.98 -3.00
N ALA A 79 -4.70 -12.90 -2.38
CA ALA A 79 -6.09 -12.69 -2.01
C ALA A 79 -6.54 -11.24 -2.24
N VAL A 80 -7.83 -11.06 -2.55
CA VAL A 80 -8.49 -9.76 -2.67
C VAL A 80 -9.61 -9.64 -1.63
N THR A 81 -9.91 -8.42 -1.19
CA THR A 81 -11.11 -8.13 -0.41
C THR A 81 -12.28 -7.90 -1.36
N ALA A 82 -13.36 -8.69 -1.23
CA ALA A 82 -14.57 -8.60 -2.04
C ALA A 82 -15.46 -7.42 -1.63
#